data_AF-A0A1M6NNE6-F1
#
_entry.id   AF-A0A1M6NNE6-F1
#
_cell.length_a   1.000
_cell.length_b   1.000
_cell.length_c   1.000
_cell.angle_alpha   90.00
_cell.angle_beta   90.00
_cell.angle_gamma   90.00
#
_symmetry.space_group_name_H-M   'P 1'
#
loop_
_entity.id
_entity.type
_entity.pdbx_description
1 polymer ?
#
loop_
_entity_poly.entity_id
_entity_poly.type
_entity_poly.pdbx_seq_one_letter_code
_entity_poly.pdbx_strand_id
1 'polypeptide(L)' 'MHKKDIQAIVDAALETANTIVGAREWNSVEDASAMHDVIFWDMIVKRLPDMTMADLLSILD' A
#
# COMPACT_ATOMS: atom_id res chain seq x y z
N MET A 1 18.19 -1.73 5.10
CA MET A 1 16.87 -1.29 5.59
C MET A 1 16.35 -2.34 6.55
N HIS A 2 15.92 -1.98 7.76
CA HIS A 2 15.47 -2.99 8.72
C HIS A 2 14.00 -3.35 8.49
N LYS A 3 13.59 -4.57 8.89
CA LYS A 3 12.19 -5.04 8.80
C LYS A 3 11.19 -4.02 9.39
N LYS A 4 11.57 -3.29 10.44
CA LYS A 4 10.76 -2.24 11.06
C LYS A 4 10.56 -1.00 10.18
N ASP A 5 11.56 -0.58 9.43
CA ASP A 5 11.44 0.54 8.49
C ASP A 5 10.49 0.19 7.34
N ILE A 6 10.60 -1.04 6.83
CA ILE A 6 9.72 -1.57 5.78
C ILE A 6 8.29 -1.63 6.28
N GLN A 7 8.08 -2.14 7.50
CA GLN A 7 6.76 -2.21 8.10
C GLN A 7 6.14 -0.83 8.34
N ALA A 8 6.92 0.15 8.79
CA ALA A 8 6.43 1.53 8.94
C ALA A 8 6.03 2.16 7.58
N ILE A 9 6.71 1.80 6.50
CA ILE A 9 6.37 2.25 5.14
C ILE A 9 5.10 1.57 4.63
N VAL A 10 4.94 0.26 4.87
CA VAL A 10 3.73 -0.47 4.53
C VAL A 10 2.53 0.09 5.30
N ASP A 11 2.68 0.34 6.60
CA ASP A 11 1.63 0.88 7.46
C ASP A 11 1.20 2.29 6.99
N ALA A 12 2.18 3.16 6.70
CA ALA A 12 1.90 4.48 6.15
C ALA A 12 1.22 4.45 4.77
N ALA A 13 1.60 3.49 3.90
CA ALA A 13 0.95 3.31 2.60
C ALA A 13 -0.50 2.84 2.76
N LEU A 14 -0.74 1.92 3.70
CA LEU A 14 -2.08 1.41 4.03
C LEU A 14 -2.98 2.50 4.60
N GLU A 15 -2.48 3.28 5.57
CA GLU A 15 -3.21 4.41 6.16
C GLU A 15 -3.59 5.45 5.10
N THR A 16 -2.66 5.74 4.18
CA THR A 16 -2.89 6.72 3.11
C THR A 16 -3.92 6.21 2.11
N ALA A 17 -3.83 4.95 1.68
CA ALA A 17 -4.80 4.33 0.78
C ALA A 17 -6.21 4.33 1.41
N ASN A 18 -6.32 3.93 2.68
CA ASN A 18 -7.58 3.98 3.42
C ASN A 18 -8.14 5.39 3.56
N THR A 19 -7.28 6.39 3.79
CA THR A 19 -7.72 7.80 3.91
C THR A 19 -8.24 8.32 2.58
N ILE A 20 -7.54 8.08 1.47
CA ILE A 20 -7.93 8.56 0.15
C ILE A 20 -9.20 7.85 -0.34
N VAL A 21 -9.27 6.53 -0.17
CA VAL A 21 -10.44 5.73 -0.53
C VAL A 21 -11.61 6.08 0.38
N GLY A 22 -11.41 6.23 1.69
CA GLY A 22 -12.46 6.63 2.63
C GLY A 22 -12.99 8.06 2.42
N ALA A 23 -12.18 8.96 1.86
CA ALA A 23 -12.58 10.34 1.59
C ALA A 23 -13.46 10.50 0.33
N ARG A 24 -13.57 9.46 -0.51
CA ARG A 24 -14.30 9.50 -1.77
C ARG A 24 -15.48 8.52 -1.74
N GLU A 25 -16.62 8.94 -2.31
CA GLU A 25 -17.72 8.03 -2.59
C GLU A 25 -17.41 7.18 -3.84
N TRP A 26 -17.48 5.87 -3.70
CA TRP A 26 -17.20 4.91 -4.76
C TRP A 26 -18.47 4.28 -5.28
N ASN A 27 -18.48 3.96 -6.58
CA ASN A 27 -19.64 3.33 -7.21
C ASN A 27 -19.91 1.91 -6.68
N SER A 28 -18.86 1.23 -6.20
CA SER A 28 -18.93 -0.13 -5.68
C SER A 28 -17.75 -0.40 -4.75
N VAL A 29 -17.90 -1.39 -3.87
CA VAL A 29 -16.83 -1.85 -2.98
C VAL A 29 -15.64 -2.38 -3.78
N GLU A 30 -15.89 -3.00 -4.94
CA GLU A 30 -14.84 -3.47 -5.85
C GLU A 30 -13.99 -2.31 -6.41
N ASP A 31 -14.63 -1.19 -6.76
CA ASP A 31 -13.95 0.01 -7.27
C ASP A 31 -13.11 0.68 -6.16
N ALA A 32 -13.66 0.74 -4.95
CA ALA A 32 -12.94 1.20 -3.76
C ALA A 32 -11.72 0.32 -3.45
N SER A 33 -11.87 -1.01 -3.53
CA SER A 33 -10.79 -1.96 -3.29
C SER A 33 -9.71 -1.89 -4.36
N ALA A 34 -10.10 -1.79 -5.63
CA ALA A 34 -9.16 -1.65 -6.73
C ALA A 34 -8.32 -0.36 -6.60
N MET A 35 -8.97 0.75 -6.23
CA MET A 35 -8.25 2.01 -6.02
C MET A 35 -7.41 2.01 -4.76
N HIS A 36 -7.85 1.32 -3.70
CA HIS A 36 -7.03 1.08 -2.52
C HIS A 36 -5.72 0.39 -2.89
N ASP A 37 -5.79 -0.73 -3.61
CA ASP A 37 -4.62 -1.47 -4.08
C ASP A 37 -3.70 -0.61 -4.95
N VAL A 38 -4.25 0.14 -5.91
CA VAL A 38 -3.45 1.01 -6.78
C VAL A 38 -2.67 2.06 -5.98
N ILE A 39 -3.32 2.74 -5.04
CA ILE A 39 -2.68 3.76 -4.21
C ILE A 39 -1.62 3.13 -3.30
N PHE A 40 -1.95 2.00 -2.68
CA PHE A 40 -1.03 1.25 -1.83
C PHE A 40 0.24 0.86 -2.61
N TRP A 41 0.09 0.19 -3.75
CA TRP A 41 1.23 -0.26 -4.57
C TRP A 41 2.04 0.89 -5.16
N ASP A 42 1.39 1.98 -5.59
CA ASP A 42 2.09 3.18 -6.06
C ASP A 42 3.00 3.78 -4.96
N MET A 43 2.51 3.85 -3.72
CA MET A 43 3.32 4.34 -2.60
C MET A 43 4.46 3.39 -2.24
N ILE A 44 4.21 2.08 -2.29
CA ILE A 44 5.23 1.07 -2.03
C ILE A 44 6.36 1.17 -3.06
N VAL A 45 6.06 1.22 -4.36
CA VAL A 45 7.07 1.35 -5.41
C VAL A 45 7.86 2.65 -5.30
N LYS A 46 7.21 3.76 -4.90
CA LYS A 46 7.89 5.05 -4.70
C LYS A 46 8.83 5.06 -3.50
N ARG A 47 8.47 4.40 -2.40
CA ARG A 47 9.27 4.38 -1.16
C ARG A 47 10.28 3.23 -1.12
N LEU A 48 10.04 2.17 -1.87
CA LEU A 48 10.85 0.95 -1.92
C LEU A 48 11.18 0.57 -3.38
N PRO A 49 11.87 1.45 -4.13
CA PRO A 49 12.12 1.24 -5.56
C PRO A 49 13.02 0.03 -5.86
N ASP A 50 13.89 -0.33 -4.92
CA ASP A 50 14.80 -1.47 -5.04
C ASP A 50 14.19 -2.80 -4.57
N MET A 51 12.95 -2.79 -4.09
CA MET A 51 12.32 -3.95 -3.47
C MET A 51 11.32 -4.58 -4.44
N THR A 52 11.48 -5.88 -4.71
CA THR A 52 10.53 -6.61 -5.54
C THR A 52 9.27 -6.94 -4.74
N MET A 53 8.14 -7.11 -5.42
CA MET A 53 6.89 -7.53 -4.78
C MET A 53 7.03 -8.87 -4.04
N ALA A 54 7.89 -9.77 -4.53
CA ALA A 54 8.20 -11.04 -3.85
C ALA A 54 8.92 -10.83 -2.52
N ASP A 55 9.84 -9.86 -2.46
CA ASP A 55 10.58 -9.52 -1.23
C ASP A 55 9.63 -8.92 -0.18
N LEU A 56 8.74 -8.02 -0.61
CA LEU A 56 7.67 -7.47 0.23
C LEU A 56 6.72 -8.54 0.78
N LEU A 57 6.26 -9.47 -0.06
CA LEU A 57 5.41 -10.58 0.36
C LEU A 57 6.11 -11.48 1.37
N SER A 58 7.42 -11.75 1.18
CA SER A 58 8.22 -12.54 2.12
C SER A 58 8.41 -11.88 3.49
N ILE A 59 8.20 -10.56 3.61
CA ILE A 59 8.34 -9.83 4.87
C ILE A 59 7.01 -9.76 5.64
N LEU A 60 5.90 -9.83 4.89
CA LEU A 60 4.52 -9.77 5.38
C LEU A 60 3.92 -11.14 5.72
N ASP A 61 4.51 -12.24 5.21
CA ASP A 61 4.31 -13.61 5.69
C ASP A 61 4.96 -13.83 7.08
#